data_AF-A0A964D9B8-F1
#
_entry.id   AF-A0A964D9B8-F1
#
_cell.length_a   1.000
_cell.length_b   1.000
_cell.length_c   1.000
_cell.angle_alpha   90.00
_cell.angle_beta   90.00
_cell.angle_gamma   90.00
#
_symmetry.space_group_name_H-M   'P 1'
#
loop_
_entity.id
_entity.type
_entity.pdbx_description
1 polymer ?
#
loop_
_entity_poly.entity_id
_entity_poly.type
_entity_poly.pdbx_seq_one_letter_code
_entity_poly.pdbx_strand_id
1 'polypeptide(L)'
;MLIETKKLKDIATWMKAEHPPEFPEALQGIFFMDGNILPDYCLTMYNSEWNPGQRTLLLRIYEPVVWTFHSSMAGRMLLYAVKFSRFSYLFRFSDATLQHGHITPIAFGLSVPPWIMDFLIDRDPNTPNGDIWDRRNSFFGRAPEKGYTLRRVVNKDSSPTAAFPDFLSKVGSDCLIIAQD
;
A
#
# COMPACT_ATOMS: atom_id res chain seq x y z
N MET A 1 1.86 -17.56 11.93
CA MET A 1 2.17 -16.35 11.14
C MET A 1 3.44 -15.69 11.66
N LEU A 2 4.59 -16.00 11.04
CA LEU A 2 5.93 -15.52 11.38
C LEU A 2 6.21 -14.05 10.97
N ILE A 3 7.20 -13.43 11.61
CA ILE A 3 7.78 -12.13 11.19
C ILE A 3 9.18 -12.42 10.67
N GLU A 4 9.47 -11.96 9.45
CA GLU A 4 10.76 -12.15 8.80
C GLU A 4 11.41 -10.82 8.42
N THR A 5 12.74 -10.82 8.35
CA THR A 5 13.52 -9.75 7.73
C THR A 5 13.82 -10.11 6.28
N LYS A 6 13.52 -9.21 5.34
CA LYS A 6 13.83 -9.37 3.91
C LYS A 6 14.65 -8.21 3.39
N LYS A 7 15.50 -8.46 2.39
CA LYS A 7 16.28 -7.43 1.71
C LYS A 7 15.41 -6.73 0.66
N LEU A 8 15.39 -5.39 0.73
CA LEU A 8 14.55 -4.55 -0.14
C LEU A 8 15.05 -4.52 -1.58
N LYS A 9 16.35 -4.66 -1.80
CA LYS A 9 16.94 -4.81 -3.16
C LYS A 9 16.38 -6.01 -3.93
N ASP A 10 15.89 -7.02 -3.22
CA ASP A 10 15.38 -8.27 -3.79
C ASP A 10 13.84 -8.33 -3.75
N ILE A 11 13.15 -7.21 -3.48
CA ILE A 11 11.70 -7.16 -3.23
C ILE A 11 10.84 -7.82 -4.30
N ALA A 12 11.23 -7.70 -5.58
CA ALA A 12 10.55 -8.34 -6.70
C ALA A 12 10.55 -9.88 -6.63
N THR A 13 11.50 -10.49 -5.90
CA THR A 13 11.65 -11.95 -5.83
C THR A 13 10.73 -12.60 -4.79
N TRP A 14 10.32 -11.85 -3.78
CA TRP A 14 9.56 -12.37 -2.64
C TRP A 14 8.20 -11.70 -2.45
N MET A 15 8.00 -10.44 -2.89
CA MET A 15 6.70 -9.75 -2.81
C MET A 15 5.85 -10.00 -4.06
N LYS A 16 5.53 -11.29 -4.27
CA LYS A 16 4.91 -11.78 -5.51
C LYS A 16 3.38 -11.69 -5.50
N ALA A 17 2.84 -11.66 -6.71
CA ALA A 17 1.42 -11.55 -6.99
C ALA A 17 0.76 -12.91 -7.20
N GLU A 18 -0.39 -13.12 -6.57
CA GLU A 18 -1.49 -13.86 -7.18
C GLU A 18 -2.71 -12.93 -7.21
N HIS A 19 -3.38 -12.84 -8.35
CA HIS A 19 -4.61 -12.07 -8.48
C HIS A 19 -5.53 -12.67 -9.54
N PRO A 20 -6.85 -12.47 -9.43
CA PRO A 20 -7.77 -12.87 -10.48
C PRO A 20 -7.49 -12.12 -11.79
N PRO A 21 -7.87 -12.66 -12.95
CA PRO A 21 -7.70 -12.02 -14.25
C PRO A 21 -8.34 -10.62 -14.37
N GLU A 22 -9.37 -10.35 -13.56
CA GLU A 22 -10.14 -9.10 -13.57
C GLU A 22 -9.53 -7.98 -12.72
N PHE A 23 -8.38 -8.23 -12.07
CA PHE A 23 -7.74 -7.25 -11.20
C PHE A 23 -7.12 -6.09 -12.01
N PRO A 24 -7.42 -4.82 -11.69
CA PRO A 24 -7.01 -3.70 -12.53
C PRO A 24 -5.49 -3.54 -12.63
N GLU A 25 -4.98 -3.39 -13.86
CA GLU A 25 -3.55 -3.23 -14.12
C GLU A 25 -2.92 -2.05 -13.36
N ALA A 26 -3.64 -0.94 -13.22
CA ALA A 26 -3.17 0.23 -12.49
C ALA A 26 -2.87 -0.06 -11.00
N LEU A 27 -3.49 -1.09 -10.42
CA LEU A 27 -3.30 -1.49 -9.02
C LEU A 27 -2.29 -2.64 -8.87
N GLN A 28 -1.81 -3.19 -9.99
CA GLN A 28 -0.78 -4.23 -9.98
C GLN A 28 0.60 -3.61 -9.79
N GLY A 29 1.44 -4.29 -9.01
CA GLY A 29 2.83 -3.94 -8.78
C GLY A 29 3.19 -3.90 -7.31
N ILE A 30 4.41 -3.45 -7.05
CA ILE A 30 4.86 -3.07 -5.72
C ILE A 30 5.02 -1.55 -5.72
N PHE A 31 4.40 -0.90 -4.74
CA PHE A 31 4.35 0.55 -4.61
C PHE A 31 5.14 0.98 -3.38
N PHE A 32 6.10 1.89 -3.59
CA PHE A 32 6.83 2.58 -2.56
C PHE A 32 6.04 3.81 -2.09
N MET A 33 5.95 3.99 -0.78
CA MET A 33 5.27 5.11 -0.12
C MET A 33 6.25 6.28 0.08
N ASP A 34 6.62 6.95 -1.02
CA ASP A 34 7.62 8.02 -1.05
C ASP A 34 7.16 9.24 -0.24
N GLY A 35 7.89 9.53 0.84
CA GLY A 35 7.56 10.61 1.79
C GLY A 35 6.61 10.21 2.91
N ASN A 36 6.28 8.92 3.09
CA ASN A 36 5.48 8.50 4.24
C ASN A 36 6.24 8.69 5.55
N ILE A 37 5.56 9.24 6.55
CA ILE A 37 6.14 9.52 7.88
C ILE A 37 6.08 8.29 8.81
N LEU A 38 5.24 7.32 8.47
CA LEU A 38 5.14 6.08 9.23
C LEU A 38 6.33 5.17 8.91
N PRO A 39 6.72 4.30 9.86
CA PRO A 39 7.88 3.42 9.69
C PRO A 39 7.56 2.20 8.79
N ASP A 40 7.15 2.46 7.55
CA ASP A 40 6.88 1.49 6.49
C ASP A 40 7.37 1.99 5.12
N TYR A 41 7.59 1.06 4.19
CA TYR A 41 8.23 1.38 2.91
C TYR A 41 7.32 1.15 1.72
N CYS A 42 6.91 -0.09 1.53
CA CYS A 42 6.23 -0.57 0.35
C CYS A 42 4.97 -1.36 0.71
N LEU A 43 4.01 -1.33 -0.20
CA LEU A 43 2.85 -2.19 -0.21
C LEU A 43 2.72 -2.87 -1.57
N THR A 44 1.97 -3.96 -1.59
CA THR A 44 1.36 -4.46 -2.81
C THR A 44 -0.14 -4.58 -2.58
N MET A 45 -0.90 -4.38 -3.65
CA MET A 45 -2.34 -4.65 -3.64
C MET A 45 -2.64 -6.07 -4.13
N TYR A 46 -1.62 -6.89 -4.40
CA TYR A 46 -1.78 -8.32 -4.61
C TYR A 46 -2.44 -8.98 -3.41
N ASN A 47 -3.17 -10.07 -3.64
CA ASN A 47 -3.96 -10.78 -2.63
C ASN A 47 -5.06 -9.93 -1.95
N SER A 48 -5.36 -8.73 -2.46
CA SER A 48 -6.50 -7.93 -2.00
C SER A 48 -7.80 -8.43 -2.60
N GLU A 49 -8.91 -8.22 -1.89
CA GLU A 49 -10.24 -8.49 -2.42
C GLU A 49 -10.67 -7.34 -3.32
N TRP A 50 -10.76 -7.62 -4.63
CA TRP A 50 -11.30 -6.70 -5.61
C TRP A 50 -12.77 -7.01 -5.91
N ASN A 51 -13.62 -5.99 -5.81
CA ASN A 51 -15.02 -6.06 -6.23
C ASN A 51 -15.23 -5.12 -7.43
N PRO A 52 -15.30 -5.64 -8.67
CA PRO A 52 -15.47 -4.82 -9.86
C PRO A 52 -16.83 -4.11 -9.90
N GLY A 53 -17.89 -4.73 -9.38
CA GLY A 53 -19.23 -4.15 -9.35
C GLY A 53 -19.32 -2.90 -8.46
N GLN A 54 -18.63 -2.93 -7.32
CA GLN A 54 -18.57 -1.80 -6.38
C GLN A 54 -17.37 -0.88 -6.59
N ARG A 55 -16.41 -1.25 -7.45
CA ARG A 55 -15.14 -0.54 -7.65
C ARG A 55 -14.39 -0.34 -6.33
N THR A 56 -14.35 -1.39 -5.52
CA THR A 56 -13.71 -1.37 -4.21
C THR A 56 -12.60 -2.39 -4.11
N LEU A 57 -11.52 -2.01 -3.44
CA LEU A 57 -10.41 -2.89 -3.09
C LEU A 57 -10.28 -2.93 -1.57
N LEU A 58 -10.35 -4.13 -0.98
CA LEU A 58 -10.08 -4.33 0.44
C LEU A 58 -8.66 -4.90 0.62
N LEU A 59 -7.78 -4.04 1.13
CA LEU A 59 -6.39 -4.33 1.42
C LEU A 59 -6.21 -4.65 2.91
N ARG A 60 -5.93 -5.91 3.23
CA ARG A 60 -5.67 -6.35 4.60
C ARG A 60 -4.18 -6.29 4.89
N ILE A 61 -3.75 -5.23 5.54
CA ILE A 61 -2.31 -4.97 5.72
C ILE A 61 -1.63 -5.91 6.73
N TYR A 62 -2.42 -6.68 7.48
CA TYR A 62 -1.94 -7.73 8.38
C TYR A 62 -1.76 -9.10 7.70
N GLU A 63 -2.09 -9.24 6.42
CA GLU A 63 -1.90 -10.48 5.67
C GLU A 63 -0.42 -10.66 5.27
N PRO A 64 0.02 -11.91 5.03
CA PRO A 64 1.38 -12.19 4.61
C PRO A 64 1.80 -11.45 3.34
N VAL A 65 3.00 -10.86 3.38
CA VAL A 65 3.70 -10.31 2.20
C VAL A 65 2.94 -9.17 1.49
N VAL A 66 1.99 -8.52 2.17
CA VAL A 66 1.23 -7.38 1.63
C VAL A 66 1.90 -6.03 1.91
N TRP A 67 2.54 -5.90 3.06
CA TRP A 67 3.08 -4.65 3.58
C TRP A 67 4.48 -4.86 4.13
N THR A 68 5.33 -3.84 4.01
CA THR A 68 6.71 -3.86 4.51
C THR A 68 6.91 -2.78 5.56
N PHE A 69 7.53 -3.14 6.68
CA PHE A 69 7.76 -2.27 7.82
C PHE A 69 9.26 -2.02 8.00
N HIS A 70 9.64 -0.90 8.61
CA HIS A 70 11.05 -0.66 8.94
C HIS A 70 11.58 -1.76 9.90
N SER A 71 12.85 -2.15 9.76
CA SER A 71 13.53 -3.07 10.69
C SER A 71 13.78 -2.50 12.09
N SER A 72 13.47 -1.22 12.30
CA SER A 72 13.61 -0.50 13.57
C SER A 72 12.57 -0.89 14.61
N MET A 73 12.76 -0.46 15.86
CA MET A 73 11.78 -0.66 16.93
C MET A 73 10.42 -0.02 16.59
N ALA A 74 10.41 1.17 15.99
CA ALA A 74 9.17 1.83 15.57
C ALA A 74 8.42 1.02 14.52
N GLY A 75 9.12 0.44 13.53
CA GLY A 75 8.51 -0.44 12.53
C GLY A 75 7.95 -1.72 13.13
N ARG A 76 8.65 -2.32 14.12
CA ARG A 76 8.14 -3.47 14.88
C ARG A 76 6.85 -3.14 15.64
N MET A 77 6.81 -1.98 16.31
CA MET A 77 5.61 -1.53 17.03
C MET A 77 4.43 -1.32 16.07
N LEU A 78 4.66 -0.68 14.92
CA LEU A 78 3.64 -0.53 13.89
C LEU A 78 3.12 -1.88 13.38
N LEU A 79 4.02 -2.81 13.05
CA LEU A 79 3.66 -4.16 12.60
C LEU A 79 2.77 -4.86 13.64
N TYR A 80 3.14 -4.85 14.91
CA TYR A 80 2.33 -5.46 15.96
C TYR A 80 0.97 -4.78 16.14
N ALA A 81 0.91 -3.45 16.08
CA ALA A 81 -0.35 -2.71 16.14
C ALA A 81 -1.28 -3.08 14.99
N VAL A 82 -0.73 -3.21 13.77
CA VAL A 82 -1.47 -3.64 12.58
C VAL A 82 -2.02 -5.05 12.74
N LYS A 83 -1.19 -6.01 13.19
CA LYS A 83 -1.63 -7.39 13.44
C LYS A 83 -2.71 -7.46 14.51
N PHE A 84 -2.50 -6.78 15.63
CA PHE A 84 -3.41 -6.78 16.76
C PHE A 84 -4.78 -6.19 16.39
N SER A 85 -4.78 -5.06 15.69
CA SER A 85 -6.02 -4.40 15.26
C SER A 85 -6.64 -5.00 14.01
N ARG A 86 -5.97 -5.94 13.35
CA ARG A 86 -6.36 -6.45 12.02
C ARG A 86 -6.64 -5.29 11.05
N PHE A 87 -5.74 -4.31 11.04
CA PHE A 87 -5.95 -3.07 10.31
C PHE A 87 -6.09 -3.33 8.80
N SER A 88 -7.06 -2.70 8.16
CA SER A 88 -7.30 -2.84 6.72
C SER A 88 -7.60 -1.48 6.09
N TYR A 89 -7.45 -1.38 4.78
CA TYR A 89 -7.86 -0.23 3.99
C TYR A 89 -8.90 -0.65 2.96
N LEU A 90 -10.06 0.00 3.00
CA LEU A 90 -11.08 -0.11 1.95
C LEU A 90 -10.94 1.06 0.99
N PHE A 91 -10.41 0.79 -0.19
CA PHE A 91 -10.36 1.72 -1.31
C PHE A 91 -11.71 1.69 -2.01
N ARG A 92 -12.26 2.86 -2.33
CA ARG A 92 -13.46 3.02 -3.15
C ARG A 92 -13.17 4.04 -4.24
N PHE A 93 -13.15 3.58 -5.48
CA PHE A 93 -12.88 4.43 -6.63
C PHE A 93 -14.16 5.06 -7.17
N SER A 94 -14.05 6.30 -7.63
CA SER A 94 -15.19 7.08 -8.12
C SER A 94 -15.79 6.50 -9.40
N ASP A 95 -14.95 5.95 -10.28
CA ASP A 95 -15.34 5.42 -11.58
C ASP A 95 -14.38 4.33 -12.08
N ALA A 96 -14.64 3.81 -13.28
CA ALA A 96 -13.87 2.72 -13.89
C ALA A 96 -12.46 3.14 -14.34
N THR A 97 -12.14 4.44 -14.41
CA THR A 97 -10.80 4.92 -14.76
C THR A 97 -9.81 4.74 -13.61
N LEU A 98 -10.31 4.54 -12.39
CA LEU A 98 -9.55 4.45 -11.15
C LEU A 98 -8.65 5.68 -10.91
N GLN A 99 -9.02 6.85 -11.44
CA GLN A 99 -8.23 8.07 -11.27
C GLN A 99 -8.36 8.66 -9.87
N HIS A 100 -9.53 8.51 -9.24
CA HIS A 100 -9.83 9.10 -7.95
C HIS A 100 -10.48 8.07 -7.02
N GLY A 101 -10.14 8.12 -5.74
CA GLY A 101 -10.76 7.25 -4.75
C GLY A 101 -10.66 7.78 -3.32
N HIS A 102 -11.51 7.21 -2.46
CA HIS A 102 -11.41 7.34 -1.02
C HIS A 102 -10.84 6.06 -0.43
N ILE A 103 -10.12 6.19 0.68
CA ILE A 103 -9.60 5.08 1.44
C ILE A 103 -10.12 5.18 2.86
N THR A 104 -11.00 4.26 3.24
CA THR A 104 -11.53 4.16 4.59
C THR A 104 -10.70 3.16 5.39
N PRO A 105 -10.05 3.59 6.49
CA PRO A 105 -9.38 2.65 7.39
C PRO A 105 -10.39 1.78 8.13
N ILE A 106 -10.05 0.53 8.40
CA ILE A 106 -10.84 -0.40 9.20
C ILE A 106 -9.94 -0.93 10.29
N ALA A 107 -10.33 -0.76 11.55
CA ALA A 107 -9.62 -1.25 12.72
C ALA A 107 -10.57 -2.06 13.59
N PHE A 108 -10.13 -3.22 14.08
CA PHE A 108 -10.94 -4.17 14.85
C PHE A 108 -12.26 -4.55 14.16
N GLY A 109 -12.25 -4.59 12.81
CA GLY A 109 -13.44 -4.88 12.00
C GLY A 109 -14.42 -3.72 11.85
N LEU A 110 -14.14 -2.55 12.44
CA LEU A 110 -14.98 -1.37 12.36
C LEU A 110 -14.36 -0.32 11.44
N SER A 111 -15.17 0.22 10.53
CA SER A 111 -14.75 1.35 9.69
C SER A 111 -14.48 2.57 10.56
N VAL A 112 -13.31 3.17 10.39
CA VAL A 112 -12.98 4.43 11.04
C VAL A 112 -13.84 5.53 10.44
N PRO A 113 -14.57 6.29 11.26
CA PRO A 113 -15.36 7.41 10.77
C PRO A 113 -14.51 8.48 10.04
N PRO A 114 -15.00 9.07 8.93
CA PRO A 114 -14.27 10.07 8.15
C PRO A 114 -13.84 11.31 8.95
N TRP A 115 -14.60 11.68 9.98
CA TRP A 115 -14.25 12.80 10.86
C TRP A 115 -13.03 12.52 11.74
N ILE A 116 -12.63 11.25 11.92
CA ILE A 116 -11.38 10.86 12.59
C ILE A 116 -10.25 10.77 11.57
N MET A 117 -10.45 9.97 10.52
CA MET A 117 -9.52 9.78 9.42
C MET A 117 -10.30 9.67 8.12
N ASP A 118 -10.04 10.58 7.19
CA ASP A 118 -10.50 10.48 5.81
C ASP A 118 -9.31 10.64 4.89
N PHE A 119 -9.20 9.76 3.92
CA PHE A 119 -8.02 9.75 3.10
C PHE A 119 -8.39 9.63 1.62
N LEU A 120 -7.77 10.48 0.80
CA LEU A 120 -7.98 10.52 -0.64
C LEU A 120 -6.79 9.90 -1.35
N ILE A 121 -7.04 9.33 -2.52
CA ILE A 121 -6.00 8.84 -3.41
C ILE A 121 -6.34 9.27 -4.84
N ASP A 122 -5.37 9.90 -5.49
CA ASP A 122 -5.51 10.44 -6.84
C ASP A 122 -4.36 9.89 -7.69
N ARG A 123 -4.65 9.34 -8.86
CA ARG A 123 -3.63 8.86 -9.79
C ARG A 123 -3.15 10.02 -10.66
N ASP A 124 -1.84 10.11 -10.88
CA ASP A 124 -1.28 11.13 -11.78
C ASP A 124 -1.69 10.82 -13.23
N PRO A 125 -2.47 11.71 -13.90
CA PRO A 125 -2.93 11.49 -15.26
C PRO A 125 -1.80 11.48 -16.29
N ASN A 126 -0.61 11.99 -15.95
CA ASN A 126 0.53 12.08 -16.86
C ASN A 126 1.44 10.83 -16.81
N THR A 127 1.10 9.82 -16.00
CA THR A 127 1.92 8.60 -15.89
C THR A 127 1.34 7.47 -16.74
N PRO A 128 2.09 6.93 -17.72
CA PRO A 128 1.54 6.00 -18.73
C PRO A 128 0.92 4.70 -18.20
N ASN A 129 1.14 4.29 -16.95
CA ASN A 129 0.64 3.01 -16.43
C ASN A 129 0.04 3.11 -15.01
N GLY A 130 -0.28 4.31 -14.54
CA GLY A 130 -0.72 4.52 -13.15
C GLY A 130 0.40 4.27 -12.14
N ASP A 131 1.61 4.72 -12.49
CA ASP A 131 2.81 4.49 -11.68
C ASP A 131 2.88 5.43 -10.48
N ILE A 132 2.14 6.53 -10.48
CA ILE A 132 2.16 7.54 -9.44
C ILE A 132 0.74 7.79 -8.94
N TRP A 133 0.59 7.75 -7.62
CA TRP A 133 -0.63 8.15 -6.94
C TRP A 133 -0.29 9.09 -5.79
N ASP A 134 -1.00 10.20 -5.71
CA ASP A 134 -0.90 11.14 -4.60
C ASP A 134 -1.88 10.78 -3.50
N ARG A 135 -1.34 10.64 -2.29
CA ARG A 135 -2.07 10.37 -1.08
C ARG A 135 -2.29 11.66 -0.32
N ARG A 136 -3.56 11.99 -0.05
CA ARG A 136 -3.93 13.10 0.84
C ARG A 136 -4.61 12.56 2.08
N ASN A 137 -4.25 13.12 3.22
CA ASN A 137 -4.73 12.66 4.52
C ASN A 137 -5.45 13.78 5.26
N SER A 138 -6.62 13.48 5.80
CA SER A 138 -7.39 14.34 6.69
C SER A 138 -7.49 13.66 8.05
N PHE A 139 -7.16 14.40 9.10
CA PHE A 139 -7.29 13.94 10.49
C PHE A 139 -8.19 14.90 11.26
N PHE A 140 -9.07 14.36 12.10
CA PHE A 140 -9.94 15.13 12.99
C PHE A 140 -10.75 16.23 12.26
N GLY A 141 -11.30 15.89 11.09
CA GLY A 141 -12.13 16.78 10.28
C GLY A 141 -11.39 17.95 9.62
N ARG A 142 -10.05 17.97 9.67
CA ARG A 142 -9.23 18.97 8.96
C ARG A 142 -9.30 18.74 7.46
N ALA A 143 -9.00 19.80 6.70
CA ALA A 143 -8.88 19.70 5.25
C ALA A 143 -7.78 18.68 4.86
N PRO A 144 -7.92 17.98 3.72
CA PRO A 144 -6.91 17.03 3.26
C PRO A 144 -5.56 17.72 3.03
N GLU A 145 -4.54 17.30 3.77
CA GLU A 145 -3.16 17.73 3.58
C GLU A 145 -2.40 16.73 2.72
N LYS A 146 -1.29 17.18 2.11
CA LYS A 146 -0.41 16.28 1.35
C LYS A 146 0.16 15.24 2.31
N GLY A 147 -0.12 13.96 2.04
CA GLY A 147 0.43 12.83 2.77
C GLY A 147 1.74 12.39 2.16
N TYR A 148 1.67 11.49 1.18
CA TYR A 148 2.84 10.92 0.51
C TYR A 148 2.49 10.56 -0.95
N THR A 149 3.46 10.08 -1.70
CA THR A 149 3.23 9.60 -3.08
C THR A 149 3.46 8.10 -3.13
N LEU A 150 2.46 7.34 -3.56
CA LEU A 150 2.62 5.93 -3.92
C LEU A 150 3.23 5.85 -5.32
N ARG A 151 4.46 5.35 -5.39
CA ARG A 151 5.18 5.19 -6.66
C ARG A 151 5.41 3.71 -6.96
N ARG A 152 5.00 3.24 -8.12
CA ARG A 152 5.29 1.88 -8.58
C ARG A 152 6.79 1.72 -8.81
N VAL A 153 7.40 0.79 -8.09
CA VAL A 153 8.83 0.48 -8.16
C VAL A 153 9.09 -0.88 -8.80
N VAL A 154 8.10 -1.77 -8.80
CA VAL A 154 8.14 -3.03 -9.53
C VAL A 154 6.81 -3.22 -10.27
N ASN A 155 6.91 -3.62 -11.54
CA ASN A 155 5.80 -3.89 -12.43
C ASN A 155 5.11 -5.24 -12.13
N LYS A 156 3.98 -5.47 -12.81
CA LYS A 156 3.21 -6.73 -12.70
C LYS A 156 4.00 -7.98 -13.07
N ASP A 157 4.96 -7.86 -13.98
CA ASP A 157 5.83 -8.93 -14.45
C ASP A 157 7.07 -9.13 -13.55
N SER A 158 7.07 -8.50 -12.37
CA SER A 158 8.20 -8.48 -11.43
C SER A 158 9.45 -7.76 -11.96
N SER A 159 9.36 -7.01 -13.06
CA SER A 159 10.46 -6.18 -13.53
C SER A 159 10.56 -4.87 -12.73
N PRO A 160 11.76 -4.39 -12.38
CA PRO A 160 11.94 -3.07 -11.76
C PRO A 160 11.50 -1.94 -12.69
N THR A 161 10.91 -0.88 -12.15
CA THR A 161 10.63 0.36 -12.90
C THR A 161 11.83 1.31 -12.89
N ALA A 162 11.77 2.38 -13.68
CA ALA A 162 12.77 3.46 -13.63
C ALA A 162 12.87 4.14 -12.24
N ALA A 163 11.85 4.01 -11.39
CA ALA A 163 11.85 4.54 -10.03
C ALA A 163 12.57 3.64 -9.02
N PHE A 164 12.92 2.39 -9.38
CA PHE A 164 13.51 1.42 -8.46
C PHE A 164 14.86 1.87 -7.86
N PRO A 165 15.80 2.46 -8.62
CA PRO A 165 17.06 2.96 -8.04
C PRO A 165 16.85 4.13 -7.06
N ASP A 166 15.93 5.06 -7.36
CA ASP A 166 15.57 6.16 -6.45
C ASP A 166 14.98 5.61 -5.14
N PHE A 167 14.08 4.64 -5.24
CA PHE A 167 13.55 3.91 -4.10
C PHE A 167 14.67 3.32 -3.22
N LEU A 168 15.61 2.57 -3.80
CA LEU A 168 16.70 1.96 -3.03
C LEU A 168 17.62 2.98 -2.35
N SER A 169 17.71 4.20 -2.87
CA SER A 169 18.49 5.28 -2.25
C SER A 169 17.82 5.90 -1.02
N LYS A 170 16.51 5.73 -0.87
CA LYS A 170 15.68 6.36 0.18
C LYS A 170 15.31 5.42 1.33
N VAL A 171 15.53 4.12 1.16
CA VAL A 171 15.11 3.09 2.12
C VAL A 171 16.30 2.40 2.80
N GLY A 172 16.03 1.71 3.90
CA GLY A 172 17.02 0.85 4.54
C GLY A 172 17.37 -0.37 3.67
N SER A 173 18.43 -1.11 4.03
CA SER A 173 18.82 -2.32 3.26
C SER A 173 17.80 -3.46 3.38
N ASP A 174 17.04 -3.48 4.47
CA ASP A 174 16.05 -4.50 4.79
C ASP A 174 14.77 -3.90 5.40
N CYS A 175 13.75 -4.75 5.46
CA CYS A 175 12.46 -4.48 6.04
C CYS A 175 11.96 -5.71 6.81
N LEU A 176 10.94 -5.50 7.64
CA LEU A 176 10.15 -6.57 8.25
C LEU A 176 8.90 -6.82 7.42
N ILE A 177 8.52 -8.08 7.33
CA ILE A 177 7.27 -8.53 6.74
C ILE A 177 6.56 -9.51 7.64
N ILE A 178 5.27 -9.69 7.39
CA ILE A 178 4.51 -10.84 7.85
C ILE A 178 4.72 -11.95 6.83
N ALA A 179 5.27 -13.09 7.24
CA ALA A 179 5.56 -14.22 6.35
C ALA A 179 4.37 -15.18 6.24
N GLN A 180 4.30 -15.92 5.12
CA GLN A 180 3.45 -17.10 5.00
C GLN A 180 4.02 -18.18 5.93
N ASP A 181 3.13 -18.94 6.58
CA ASP A 181 3.52 -20.06 7.43
C ASP A 181 4.05 -21.25 6.63
#